data_AF-A0A3L9YQ54-F1
#
_entry.id   AF-A0A3L9YQ54-F1
#
_cell.length_a   1.000
_cell.length_b   1.000
_cell.length_c   1.000
_cell.angle_alpha   90.00
_cell.angle_beta   90.00
_cell.angle_gamma   90.00
#
_symmetry.space_group_name_H-M   'P 1'
#
loop_
_entity.id
_entity.type
_entity.pdbx_description
1 polymer ?
#
loop_
_entity_poly.entity_id
_entity_poly.type
_entity_poly.pdbx_seq_one_letter_code
_entity_poly.pdbx_strand_id
1 'polypeptide(L)'
;MSTPETPPPAPPANKPTQPRNPLHGVTLEAMVVGLADYFGWDELGRQIPIRCFQIDPSVGSSLKFLRKTPWAREKVESLYLFMLRDQRRNAQE
;
A
#
# COMPACT_ATOMS: atom_id res chain seq x y z
N MET A 1 -32.43 16.67 -20.84
CA MET A 1 -31.41 16.31 -21.84
C MET A 1 -30.05 16.62 -21.23
N SER A 2 -29.13 15.64 -21.30
CA SER A 2 -27.64 15.64 -21.21
C SER A 2 -26.93 16.82 -20.49
N THR A 3 -25.98 16.65 -19.56
CA THR A 3 -24.88 15.66 -19.43
C THR A 3 -24.25 15.80 -18.02
N PRO A 4 -23.75 14.73 -17.35
CA PRO A 4 -22.84 14.89 -16.22
C PRO A 4 -21.39 15.02 -16.75
N GLU A 5 -20.71 16.10 -16.36
CA GLU A 5 -19.30 16.32 -16.67
C GLU A 5 -18.42 15.53 -15.69
N THR A 6 -17.63 14.61 -16.22
CA THR A 6 -16.66 13.78 -15.50
C THR A 6 -15.51 14.64 -14.97
N PRO A 7 -15.23 14.66 -13.66
CA PRO A 7 -13.97 15.21 -13.17
C PRO A 7 -12.82 14.20 -13.38
N PRO A 8 -11.58 14.67 -13.60
CA PRO A 8 -10.43 13.83 -13.90
C PRO A 8 -9.94 13.02 -12.68
N PRO A 9 -9.30 11.85 -12.85
CA PRO A 9 -8.64 11.14 -11.76
C PRO A 9 -7.26 11.76 -11.51
N ALA A 10 -7.17 12.65 -10.52
CA ALA A 10 -5.92 13.11 -9.95
C ALA A 10 -5.63 12.35 -8.63
N PRO A 11 -4.36 12.07 -8.30
CA PRO A 11 -3.95 11.06 -7.32
C PRO A 11 -4.34 11.49 -5.90
N PRO A 12 -4.57 10.56 -4.95
CA PRO A 12 -4.72 10.96 -3.56
C PRO A 12 -3.33 11.32 -3.03
N ALA A 13 -2.97 12.59 -3.15
CA ALA A 13 -1.89 13.19 -2.39
C ALA A 13 -2.26 13.21 -0.90
N ASN A 14 -1.31 12.73 -0.09
CA ASN A 14 -1.09 12.99 1.34
C ASN A 14 -2.26 13.54 2.17
N LYS A 15 -2.66 12.78 3.19
CA LYS A 15 -3.19 13.38 4.42
C LYS A 15 -2.40 12.88 5.64
N PRO A 16 -1.86 13.78 6.49
CA PRO A 16 -0.93 13.44 7.56
C PRO A 16 -1.64 12.82 8.78
N THR A 17 -0.89 12.01 9.52
CA THR A 17 -0.97 11.75 10.97
C THR A 17 -2.36 11.79 11.62
N GLN A 18 -2.95 10.60 11.81
CA GLN A 18 -3.99 10.37 12.83
C GLN A 18 -3.30 9.91 14.13
N PRO A 19 -3.21 10.75 15.18
CA PRO A 19 -2.39 10.50 16.36
C PRO A 19 -3.13 9.67 17.43
N ARG A 20 -3.88 8.63 17.03
CA ARG A 20 -4.70 7.86 17.98
C ARG A 20 -5.37 6.60 17.40
N ASN A 21 -4.60 5.61 16.97
CA ASN A 21 -5.07 4.22 17.16
C ASN A 21 -3.92 3.21 17.10
N PRO A 22 -3.42 2.74 18.27
CA PRO A 22 -2.36 1.75 18.32
C PRO A 22 -2.96 0.37 17.98
N LEU A 23 -2.55 -0.22 16.86
CA LEU A 23 -2.60 -1.67 16.61
C LEU A 23 -3.98 -2.37 16.51
N HIS A 24 -5.07 -1.70 16.14
CA HIS A 24 -6.29 -2.44 15.83
C HIS A 24 -6.27 -3.05 14.42
N GLY A 25 -5.90 -4.33 14.32
CA GLY A 25 -6.23 -5.20 13.19
C GLY A 25 -5.59 -4.80 11.86
N VAL A 26 -4.27 -4.94 11.74
CA VAL A 26 -3.56 -4.68 10.47
C VAL A 26 -4.10 -5.63 9.41
N THR A 27 -4.97 -5.11 8.55
CA THR A 27 -5.49 -5.82 7.39
C THR A 27 -4.46 -5.83 6.28
N LEU A 28 -4.61 -6.74 5.32
CA LEU A 28 -3.78 -6.76 4.13
C LEU A 28 -3.79 -5.41 3.39
N GLU A 29 -4.90 -4.68 3.50
CA GLU A 29 -5.05 -3.32 2.99
C GLU A 29 -4.11 -2.35 3.69
N ALA A 30 -4.12 -2.36 5.03
CA ALA A 30 -3.26 -1.50 5.83
C ALA A 30 -1.77 -1.79 5.57
N MET A 31 -1.38 -3.05 5.36
CA MET A 31 0.00 -3.39 5.00
C MET A 31 0.42 -2.78 3.67
N VAL A 32 -0.43 -2.90 2.64
CA VAL A 32 -0.15 -2.33 1.31
C VAL A 32 -0.11 -0.80 1.37
N VAL A 33 -1.05 -0.17 2.08
CA VAL A 33 -1.06 1.29 2.27
C VAL A 33 0.21 1.75 2.97
N GLY A 34 0.60 1.10 4.08
CA GLY A 34 1.81 1.47 4.82
C GLY A 34 3.09 1.27 4.01
N LEU A 35 3.19 0.19 3.25
CA LEU A 35 4.33 -0.02 2.36
C LEU A 35 4.38 0.98 1.21
N ALA A 36 3.23 1.31 0.61
CA ALA A 36 3.16 2.27 -0.46
C ALA A 36 3.47 3.70 0.02
N ASP A 37 3.09 4.04 1.26
CA ASP A 37 3.42 5.31 1.90
C ASP A 37 4.92 5.40 2.25
N TYR A 38 5.50 4.32 2.77
CA TYR A 38 6.91 4.29 3.19
C TYR A 38 7.91 4.13 2.05
N PHE A 39 7.69 3.17 1.15
CA PHE A 39 8.62 2.84 0.05
C PHE A 39 8.19 3.42 -1.30
N GLY A 40 6.90 3.68 -1.49
CA GLY A 40 6.36 4.01 -2.80
C GLY A 40 6.09 2.79 -3.69
N TRP A 41 5.25 3.02 -4.70
CA TRP A 41 4.82 1.96 -5.63
C TRP A 41 5.92 1.45 -6.57
N ASP A 42 6.91 2.29 -6.91
CA ASP A 42 8.04 1.91 -7.76
C ASP A 42 8.92 0.87 -7.05
N GLU A 43 9.27 1.12 -5.79
CA GLU A 43 10.08 0.19 -4.98
C GLU A 43 9.31 -1.10 -4.66
N LEU A 44 8.01 -0.98 -4.37
CA LEU A 44 7.12 -2.14 -4.27
C LEU A 44 7.13 -2.99 -5.54
N GLY A 45 7.11 -2.36 -6.72
CA GLY A 45 7.21 -3.03 -8.01
C GLY A 45 8.56 -3.70 -8.26
N ARG A 46 9.65 -3.18 -7.69
CA ARG A 46 10.98 -3.80 -7.74
C ARG A 46 11.08 -5.00 -6.81
N GLN A 47 10.60 -4.86 -5.58
CA GLN A 47 10.60 -5.93 -4.58
C GLN A 47 9.62 -7.06 -4.93
N ILE A 48 8.48 -6.69 -5.50
CA ILE A 48 7.39 -7.56 -5.88
C ILE A 48 7.07 -7.25 -7.34
N PRO A 49 7.70 -7.94 -8.31
CA PRO A 49 7.56 -7.67 -9.75
C PRO A 49 6.20 -8.11 -10.27
N ILE A 50 5.15 -7.47 -9.76
CA ILE A 50 3.76 -7.67 -10.16
C ILE A 50 3.31 -6.47 -10.98
N ARG A 51 2.59 -6.78 -12.05
CA ARG A 51 2.04 -5.79 -12.97
C ARG A 51 1.13 -4.78 -12.25
N CYS A 52 0.50 -5.18 -11.16
CA CYS A 52 -0.38 -4.32 -10.38
C CYS A 52 0.33 -3.09 -9.81
N PHE A 53 1.59 -3.19 -9.38
CA PHE A 53 2.31 -2.04 -8.82
C PHE A 53 2.91 -1.13 -9.89
N GLN A 54 3.08 -1.63 -11.12
CA GLN A 54 3.70 -0.89 -12.24
C GLN A 54 2.68 -0.22 -13.15
N ILE A 55 1.52 -0.85 -13.39
CA ILE A 55 0.52 -0.36 -14.35
C ILE A 55 -0.61 0.40 -13.66
N ASP A 56 -1.11 -0.11 -12.53
CA ASP A 56 -2.29 0.43 -11.84
C ASP A 56 -2.04 0.45 -10.32
N PRO A 57 -1.08 1.27 -9.86
CA PRO A 57 -0.67 1.34 -8.46
C PRO A 57 -1.81 1.88 -7.60
N SER A 58 -2.61 0.96 -7.08
CA SER A 58 -3.79 1.26 -6.28
C SER A 58 -4.07 0.12 -5.33
N VAL A 59 -4.35 0.48 -4.08
CA VAL A 59 -4.59 -0.47 -2.98
C VAL A 59 -5.68 -1.49 -3.34
N GLY A 60 -6.79 -1.04 -3.91
CA GLY A 60 -7.88 -1.92 -4.32
C GLY A 60 -7.51 -2.91 -5.43
N SER A 61 -6.70 -2.49 -6.40
CA SER A 61 -6.16 -3.35 -7.47
C SER A 61 -5.17 -4.36 -6.90
N SER A 62 -4.30 -3.91 -5.98
CA SER A 62 -3.35 -4.76 -5.28
C SER A 62 -4.05 -5.82 -4.46
N LEU A 63 -5.08 -5.47 -3.68
CA LEU A 63 -5.85 -6.45 -2.92
C LEU A 63 -6.53 -7.50 -3.80
N LYS A 64 -7.13 -7.10 -4.92
CA LYS A 64 -7.72 -8.06 -5.89
C LYS A 64 -6.65 -9.01 -6.43
N PHE A 65 -5.44 -8.51 -6.68
CA PHE A 65 -4.31 -9.32 -7.13
C PHE A 65 -3.81 -10.28 -6.03
N LEU A 66 -3.57 -9.78 -4.82
CA LEU A 66 -3.13 -10.55 -3.65
C LEU A 66 -4.15 -11.60 -3.19
N ARG A 67 -5.42 -11.49 -3.61
CA ARG A 67 -6.43 -12.55 -3.44
C ARG A 67 -6.28 -13.68 -4.44
N LYS A 68 -5.85 -13.39 -5.67
CA LYS A 68 -5.63 -14.39 -6.74
C LYS A 68 -4.23 -15.01 -6.70
N THR A 69 -3.26 -14.32 -6.12
CA THR A 69 -1.85 -14.69 -6.16
C THR A 69 -1.29 -14.80 -4.73
N PRO A 70 -1.33 -16.00 -4.11
CA PRO A 70 -0.97 -16.17 -2.70
C PRO A 70 0.51 -15.86 -2.41
N TRP A 71 1.44 -16.24 -3.30
CA TRP A 71 2.87 -15.93 -3.10
C TRP A 71 3.16 -14.43 -3.04
N ALA A 72 2.37 -13.60 -3.75
CA ALA A 72 2.53 -12.14 -3.72
C ALA A 72 2.07 -11.56 -2.38
N ARG A 73 1.04 -12.17 -1.76
CA ARG A 73 0.61 -11.84 -0.39
C ARG A 73 1.73 -12.07 0.61
N GLU A 74 2.35 -13.24 0.56
CA GLU A 74 3.46 -13.59 1.47
C GLU A 74 4.64 -12.62 1.30
N LYS A 75 4.91 -12.17 0.07
CA LYS A 75 5.93 -11.14 -0.20
C LYS A 75 5.59 -9.78 0.42
N VAL A 76 4.35 -9.32 0.27
CA VAL A 76 3.88 -8.07 0.90
C VAL A 76 4.00 -8.15 2.41
N GLU A 77 3.59 -9.26 3.01
CA GLU A 77 3.66 -9.48 4.45
C GLU A 77 5.11 -9.50 4.96
N SER A 78 6.00 -10.20 4.23
CA SER A 78 7.44 -10.21 4.53
C SER A 78 8.06 -8.82 4.48
N LEU A 79 7.70 -8.02 3.46
CA LEU A 79 8.21 -6.65 3.32
C LEU A 79 7.67 -5.74 4.42
N TYR A 80 6.40 -5.92 4.80
CA TYR A 80 5.78 -5.17 5.90
C TYR A 80 6.45 -5.48 7.25
N LEU A 81 6.81 -6.74 7.51
CA LEU A 81 7.58 -7.12 8.71
C LEU A 81 8.97 -6.50 8.72
N PHE A 82 9.64 -6.42 7.57
CA PHE A 82 10.93 -5.76 7.44
C PHE A 82 10.81 -4.27 7.79
N MET A 83 9.82 -3.58 7.22
CA MET A 83 9.50 -2.18 7.54
C MET A 83 9.20 -1.99 9.04
N LEU A 84 8.41 -2.87 9.66
CA LEU A 84 8.08 -2.78 11.08
C LEU A 84 9.32 -2.90 11.98
N ARG A 85 10.26 -3.79 11.61
CA ARG A 85 11.52 -3.94 12.34
C ARG A 85 12.38 -2.69 12.22
N ASP A 86 12.46 -2.12 11.02
CA ASP A 86 13.18 -0.88 10.74
C ASP A 86 12.58 0.31 11.52
N GLN A 87 11.25 0.48 11.46
CA GLN A 87 10.54 1.51 12.22
C GLN A 87 10.73 1.40 13.73
N ARG A 88 10.71 0.18 14.29
CA ARG A 88 10.98 -0.02 15.72
C ARG A 88 12.39 0.37 16.12
N ARG A 89 13.37 0.18 15.22
CA ARG A 89 14.75 0.59 15.46
C ARG A 89 14.87 2.11 15.47
N ASN A 90 14.32 2.77 14.46
CA ASN A 90 14.35 4.24 14.35
C ASN A 90 13.55 4.95 15.45
N ALA A 91 12.53 4.30 16.03
CA ALA A 91 11.74 4.88 17.13
C ALA A 91 12.43 4.80 18.51
N GLN A 92 13.57 4.11 18.62
CA GLN A 92 14.34 3.95 19.88
C GLN A 92 15.56 4.88 19.96
N GLU A 93 15.76 5.76 18.98
CA GLU A 93 16.82 6.79 18.95
C GLU A 93 16.32 8.18 19.34
#